data_AF-A0A2U2RMU7-F1
#
_entry.id   AF-A0A2U2RMU7-F1
#
_cell.length_a   1.000
_cell.length_b   1.000
_cell.length_c   1.000
_cell.angle_alpha   90.00
_cell.angle_beta   90.00
_cell.angle_gamma   90.00
#
_symmetry.space_group_name_H-M   'P 1'
#
loop_
_entity.id
_entity.type
_entity.pdbx_description
1 polymer ?
#
loop_
_entity_poly.entity_id
_entity_poly.type
_entity_poly.pdbx_seq_one_letter_code
_entity_poly.pdbx_strand_id
1 'polypeptide(L)' 'MNCTRAPSTVPATACVLARARRLHDPERVLFGSDFPYAPAPAAGMFTKALDEASGLTDQQLSAINSGNARRLFRNER' A
#
# COMPACT_ATOMS: atom_id res chain seq x y z
N MET A 1 0.53 5.97 13.86
CA MET A 1 -0.35 5.04 14.61
C MET A 1 0.45 3.89 15.25
N ASN A 2 -0.02 3.33 16.36
CA ASN A 2 0.52 2.12 17.00
C ASN A 2 -0.47 0.95 16.80
N CYS A 3 -0.18 0.08 15.83
CA CYS A 3 -1.12 -0.95 15.35
C CYS A 3 -1.38 -2.10 16.33
N THR A 4 -0.56 -2.25 17.37
CA THR A 4 -0.78 -3.23 18.45
C THR A 4 -2.01 -2.91 19.31
N ARG A 5 -2.64 -1.74 19.11
CA ARG A 5 -3.81 -1.27 19.87
C ARG A 5 -4.92 -0.70 18.97
N ALA A 6 -4.86 -0.95 17.66
CA ALA A 6 -5.86 -0.45 16.72
C ALA A 6 -7.21 -1.17 16.92
N PRO A 7 -8.36 -0.47 16.89
CA PRO A 7 -9.66 -1.12 16.95
C PRO A 7 -9.86 -2.05 15.73
N SER A 8 -10.65 -3.11 15.89
CA SER A 8 -10.89 -4.13 14.85
C SER A 8 -11.46 -3.60 13.53
N THR A 9 -11.89 -2.34 13.51
CA THR A 9 -12.39 -1.60 12.35
C THR A 9 -11.28 -1.07 11.42
N VAL A 10 -10.01 -1.09 11.84
CA VAL A 10 -8.91 -0.73 10.94
C VAL A 10 -8.58 -1.92 10.03
N PRO A 11 -8.69 -1.80 8.70
CA PRO A 11 -8.37 -2.90 7.81
C PRO A 11 -6.90 -3.29 7.95
N ALA A 12 -6.62 -4.60 7.93
CA ALA A 12 -5.26 -5.13 8.10
C ALA A 12 -4.23 -4.45 7.16
N THR A 13 -4.65 -4.07 5.95
CA THR A 13 -3.87 -3.30 4.96
C THR A 13 -3.33 -1.98 5.51
N ALA A 14 -4.15 -1.22 6.23
CA ALA A 14 -3.73 0.06 6.80
C ALA A 14 -2.65 -0.15 7.87
N CYS A 15 -2.72 -1.24 8.64
CA CYS A 15 -1.71 -1.54 9.64
C CYS A 15 -0.40 -2.10 9.07
N VAL A 16 -0.48 -2.97 8.07
CA VAL A 16 0.70 -3.47 7.34
C VAL A 16 1.44 -2.30 6.69
N LEU A 17 0.71 -1.40 6.03
CA LEU A 17 1.31 -0.23 5.39
C LEU A 17 1.90 0.74 6.42
N ALA A 18 1.21 1.01 7.53
CA ALA A 18 1.76 1.84 8.60
C ALA A 18 3.06 1.25 9.20
N ARG A 19 3.16 -0.08 9.26
CA ARG A 19 4.38 -0.79 9.69
C ARG A 19 5.47 -0.67 8.63
N ALA A 20 5.15 -0.91 7.36
CA ALA A 20 6.08 -0.79 6.24
C ALA A 20 6.70 0.61 6.16
N ARG A 21 5.90 1.67 6.32
CA ARG A 21 6.38 3.07 6.35
C ARG A 21 7.35 3.39 7.49
N ARG A 22 7.32 2.63 8.59
CA ARG A 22 8.27 2.80 9.70
C ARG A 22 9.59 2.10 9.45
N LEU A 23 9.58 1.03 8.65
CA LEU A 23 10.74 0.19 8.38
C LEU A 23 11.41 0.54 7.05
N HIS A 24 10.66 1.18 6.14
CA HIS A 24 11.07 1.45 4.78
C HIS A 24 10.69 2.87 4.37
N ASP A 25 11.55 3.46 3.53
CA ASP A 25 11.27 4.70 2.84
C ASP A 25 10.02 4.54 1.95
N PRO A 26 9.01 5.43 2.04
CA PRO A 26 7.83 5.41 1.17
C PRO A 26 8.16 5.32 -0.33
N GLU A 27 9.31 5.84 -0.75
CA GLU A 27 9.81 5.81 -2.13
C GLU A 27 10.21 4.40 -2.61
N ARG A 28 10.26 3.42 -1.69
CA ARG A 28 10.62 2.01 -1.93
C ARG A 28 9.42 1.06 -1.84
N VAL A 29 8.22 1.59 -1.62
CA VAL A 29 6.98 0.79 -1.52
C VAL A 29 6.27 0.78 -2.88
N LEU A 30 5.91 -0.42 -3.36
CA LEU A 30 5.21 -0.62 -4.63
C LEU A 30 3.83 -1.23 -4.39
N PHE A 31 2.85 -0.86 -5.20
CA PHE A 31 1.56 -1.54 -5.27
C PHE A 31 1.68 -2.91 -5.96
N GLY A 32 0.97 -3.90 -5.43
CA GLY A 32 0.79 -5.20 -6.06
C GLY A 32 -0.51 -5.84 -5.59
N SER A 33 -1.37 -6.21 -6.54
CA SER A 33 -2.69 -6.81 -6.26
C SER A 33 -2.63 -8.33 -6.07
N ASP A 34 -1.54 -8.97 -6.49
CA ASP A 34 -1.35 -10.43 -6.51
C ASP A 34 -2.38 -11.18 -7.40
N PHE A 35 -3.06 -10.49 -8.31
CA PHE A 35 -3.95 -11.14 -9.30
C PHE A 35 -3.12 -11.93 -10.34
N PRO A 36 -3.55 -13.15 -10.74
CA PRO A 36 -4.81 -13.84 -10.45
C PRO A 36 -4.79 -14.76 -9.22
N TYR A 37 -3.70 -14.80 -8.45
CA TYR A 37 -3.58 -15.67 -7.28
C TYR A 37 -4.43 -15.18 -6.10
N ALA A 38 -4.50 -13.87 -5.89
CA ALA A 38 -5.50 -13.24 -5.04
C ALA A 38 -6.83 -13.11 -5.81
N PRO A 39 -7.95 -13.62 -5.27
CA PRO A 39 -9.27 -13.45 -5.88
C PRO A 39 -9.64 -11.98 -6.05
N ALA A 40 -10.31 -11.64 -7.15
CA ALA A 40 -10.70 -10.26 -7.47
C ALA A 40 -11.42 -9.52 -6.32
N PRO A 41 -12.34 -10.13 -5.54
CA PRO A 41 -12.95 -9.47 -4.39
C PRO A 41 -11.93 -9.08 -3.30
N ALA A 42 -10.96 -9.94 -3.02
CA ALA A 42 -9.91 -9.67 -2.03
C ALA A 42 -8.98 -8.55 -2.49
N ALA A 43 -8.54 -8.60 -3.75
CA ALA A 43 -7.75 -7.53 -4.36
C ALA A 43 -8.49 -6.19 -4.32
N GLY A 44 -9.79 -6.18 -4.66
CA GLY A 44 -10.62 -4.97 -4.61
C GLY A 44 -10.74 -4.39 -3.20
N MET A 45 -10.99 -5.23 -2.19
CA MET A 45 -11.05 -4.80 -0.79
C MET A 45 -9.73 -4.15 -0.33
N PHE A 46 -8.60 -4.73 -0.68
CA PHE A 46 -7.30 -4.20 -0.27
C PHE A 46 -6.88 -2.94 -1.02
N THR A 47 -7.16 -2.85 -2.32
CA THR A 47 -6.95 -1.62 -3.09
C THR A 47 -7.77 -0.47 -2.50
N LYS A 48 -9.05 -0.70 -2.19
CA LYS A 48 -9.89 0.31 -1.53
C LYS A 48 -9.35 0.75 -0.17
N ALA A 49 -8.87 -0.21 0.64
CA ALA A 49 -8.27 0.10 1.94
C ALA A 49 -6.96 0.91 1.82
N LEU A 50 -6.16 0.67 0.78
CA LEU A 50 -4.98 1.47 0.47
C LEU A 50 -5.39 2.91 0.12
N ASP A 51 -6.39 3.09 -0.74
CA ASP A 51 -6.79 4.42 -1.21
C ASP A 51 -7.51 5.24 -0.12
N GLU A 52 -8.36 4.61 0.69
CA GLU A 52 -9.25 5.33 1.61
C GLU A 52 -8.81 5.31 3.08
N ALA A 53 -8.10 4.27 3.52
CA ALA A 53 -7.85 4.02 4.95
C ALA A 53 -6.37 3.99 5.36
N SER A 54 -5.46 4.34 4.44
CA SER A 54 -4.01 4.24 4.66
C SER A 54 -3.40 5.39 5.47
N GLY A 55 -4.07 6.54 5.54
CA GLY A 55 -3.49 7.77 6.10
C GLY A 55 -2.24 8.24 5.33
N LEU A 56 -2.17 7.93 4.03
CA LEU A 56 -1.18 8.46 3.11
C LEU A 56 -1.63 9.82 2.57
N THR A 57 -0.68 10.67 2.20
CA THR A 57 -1.00 11.86 1.39
C THR A 57 -1.27 11.46 -0.05
N ASP A 58 -1.98 12.30 -0.81
CA ASP A 58 -2.24 12.05 -2.25
C ASP A 58 -0.95 11.83 -3.05
N GLN A 59 0.12 12.57 -2.69
CA GLN A 59 1.44 12.38 -3.29
C GLN A 59 2.02 11.00 -3.00
N GLN A 60 1.90 10.51 -1.76
CA GLN A 60 2.39 9.19 -1.37
C GLN A 60 1.57 8.07 -2.02
N LEU A 61 0.24 8.24 -2.13
CA LEU A 61 -0.63 7.32 -2.85
C LEU A 61 -0.24 7.22 -4.32
N SER A 62 -0.06 8.36 -4.99
CA SER A 62 0.37 8.41 -6.39
C SER A 62 1.75 7.74 -6.61
N ALA A 63 2.69 7.96 -5.68
CA ALA A 63 3.99 7.32 -5.69
C ALA A 63 3.89 5.79 -5.57
N ILE A 64 3.12 5.28 -4.60
CA ILE A 64 2.96 3.84 -4.37
C ILE A 64 2.19 3.15 -5.51
N ASN A 65 1.11 3.77 -5.98
CA ASN A 65 0.24 3.19 -7.01
C ASN A 65 0.93 3.05 -8.37
N SER A 66 1.88 3.94 -8.72
CA SER A 66 2.64 3.77 -9.97
C SER A 66 3.98 4.51 -10.05
N GLY A 67 4.15 5.63 -9.33
CA GLY A 67 5.33 6.50 -9.46
C GLY A 67 6.65 5.80 -9.15
N ASN A 68 6.70 5.07 -8.04
CA ASN A 68 7.86 4.33 -7.58
C ASN A 68 8.23 3.22 -8.56
N ALA A 69 7.24 2.44 -9.02
CA ALA A 69 7.44 1.37 -10.00
C ALA A 69 8.00 1.92 -11.32
N ARG A 70 7.40 2.99 -11.84
CA ARG A 70 7.89 3.66 -13.06
C ARG A 70 9.31 4.15 -12.92
N ARG A 71 9.69 4.69 -11.76
CA ARG A 71 11.08 5.11 -11.53
C ARG A 71 12.04 3.92 -11.49
N LEU A 72 11.67 2.85 -10.80
CA LEU A 72 12.50 1.65 -10.67
C LEU A 72 12.73 1.00 -12.04
N PHE A 73 11.65 0.72 -12.78
CA PHE A 73 11.73 -0.01 -14.06
C PHE A 73 12.15 0.85 -15.25
N ARG A 74 12.20 2.18 -15.12
CA ARG A 74 12.81 3.05 -16.15
C ARG A 74 14.32 2.80 -16.32
N ASN A 75 14.98 2.35 -15.27
CA ASN A 75 16.42 2.11 -15.25
C ASN A 75 16.79 0.66 -15.59
N GLU A 76 15.81 -0.21 -15.84
CA GLU A 76 16.04 -1.61 -16.23
C GLU A 76 15.97 -1.84 -17.74
N ARG A 77 16.28 -0.79 -18.51
CA ARG A 77 16.27 -0.82 -19.97
C ARG A 77 17.68 -0.85 -20.55
#